data_AF-A0A953T4Y1-F1
#
_entry.id   AF-A0A953T4Y1-F1
#
_cell.length_a   1.000
_cell.length_b   1.000
_cell.length_c   1.000
_cell.angle_alpha   90.00
_cell.angle_beta   90.00
_cell.angle_gamma   90.00
#
_symmetry.space_group_name_H-M   'P 1'
#
loop_
_entity.id
_entity.type
_entity.pdbx_description
1 polymer ?
#
loop_
_entity_poly.entity_id
_entity_poly.type
_entity_poly.pdbx_seq_one_letter_code
_entity_poly.pdbx_strand_id
1 'polypeptide(L)'
;MTSTPVIQGSYISVSGNLSNDLEKINLDKSFILSSSIKYIINEPRINLISWPKFSIFEKIRGYGYRYPYFLQYWKTLLFGIDDYKVASVKVSLLNVPHLLVISGIHFDILFLIIGFLFKPLTKKNYKFIYIIHSFLFAYITLINNYMSALRSFIMNFVSTKKQIKNYKFKLLDGWNISLIITFLINPNNMFSLSFIFSYYCTLLIILLNNFLHLNNKITKTIVIFILVYIFNIPLTLKISKYYNPLSFVFGIILSPLFEALYIISIFGFWNLSFLNSIYMWFDNFLELLITLFRPLKINLFIPWWFVQIYFFIWFVSIWCYSILKNNIENKKTRIYLV
;
A
#
# COMPACT_ATOMS: atom_id res chain seq x y z
N MET A 1 -8.40 39.41 -0.17
CA MET A 1 -7.11 38.86 -0.64
C MET A 1 -7.27 37.37 -0.78
N THR A 2 -7.15 36.84 -1.99
CA THR A 2 -7.18 35.40 -2.25
C THR A 2 -5.99 34.76 -1.53
N SER A 3 -6.26 33.92 -0.53
CA SER A 3 -5.23 33.19 0.21
C SER A 3 -4.49 32.28 -0.77
N THR A 4 -3.28 32.66 -1.19
CA THR A 4 -2.44 31.80 -2.00
C THR A 4 -2.06 30.57 -1.18
N PRO A 5 -2.31 29.36 -1.68
CA PRO A 5 -2.11 28.14 -0.90
C PRO A 5 -0.63 27.91 -0.66
N VAL A 6 -0.25 27.64 0.59
CA VAL A 6 1.09 27.18 0.95
C VAL A 6 1.45 25.94 0.14
N ILE A 7 2.62 25.95 -0.48
CA ILE A 7 3.16 24.85 -1.30
C ILE A 7 4.12 24.00 -0.47
N GLN A 8 4.16 22.69 -0.73
CA GLN A 8 5.11 21.78 -0.08
C GLN A 8 6.56 22.17 -0.40
N GLY A 9 7.39 22.29 0.65
CA GLY A 9 8.77 22.79 0.56
C GLY A 9 8.91 24.29 0.79
N SER A 10 7.82 25.02 1.05
CA SER A 10 7.87 26.42 1.47
C SER A 10 8.36 26.55 2.91
N TYR A 11 9.19 27.55 3.16
CA TYR A 11 9.53 27.96 4.51
C TYR A 11 8.46 28.93 5.01
N ILE A 12 7.84 28.60 6.14
CA ILE A 12 6.74 29.36 6.71
C ILE A 12 7.10 29.71 8.14
N SER A 13 6.99 30.98 8.49
CA SER A 13 7.01 31.41 9.89
C SER A 13 5.56 31.55 10.36
N VAL A 14 5.19 30.78 11.38
CA VAL A 14 3.86 30.80 11.99
C VAL A 14 4.02 31.17 13.46
N SER A 15 3.16 32.06 13.95
CA SER A 15 3.04 32.43 15.37
C SER A 15 1.62 32.19 15.86
N GLY A 16 1.46 31.80 17.12
CA GLY A 16 0.15 31.52 17.71
C GLY A 16 0.26 30.76 19.01
N ASN A 17 -0.87 30.52 19.68
CA ASN A 17 -0.89 29.84 20.96
C ASN A 17 -0.84 28.33 20.77
N LEU A 18 0.17 27.70 21.34
CA LEU A 18 0.36 26.26 21.21
C LEU A 18 -0.51 25.53 22.25
N SER A 19 -1.27 24.54 21.82
CA SER A 19 -2.16 23.75 22.68
C SER A 19 -2.00 22.25 22.44
N ASN A 20 -2.25 21.46 23.49
CA ASN A 20 -2.20 19.99 23.46
C ASN A 20 -3.59 19.38 23.31
N ASP A 21 -4.61 20.23 23.15
CA ASP A 21 -6.01 19.81 23.11
C ASP A 21 -6.37 19.32 21.71
N LEU A 22 -5.88 18.11 21.39
CA LEU A 22 -6.03 17.47 20.08
C LEU A 22 -7.48 17.05 19.78
N GLU A 23 -8.36 17.01 20.78
CA GLU A 23 -9.76 16.59 20.63
C GLU A 23 -10.63 17.63 19.91
N LYS A 24 -10.18 18.89 19.87
CA LYS A 24 -10.87 19.96 19.13
C LYS A 24 -10.72 19.84 17.61
N ILE A 25 -9.85 18.96 17.12
CA ILE A 25 -9.67 18.76 15.68
C ILE A 25 -10.59 17.64 15.19
N ASN A 26 -11.36 17.94 14.14
CA ASN A 26 -12.16 16.97 13.40
C ASN A 26 -11.29 16.10 12.46
N LEU A 27 -10.25 15.46 13.02
CA LEU A 27 -9.38 14.49 12.35
C LEU A 27 -9.45 13.15 13.07
N ASP A 28 -9.26 12.06 12.33
CA ASP A 28 -9.23 10.72 12.93
C ASP A 28 -8.03 10.61 13.90
N LYS A 29 -8.28 10.10 15.11
CA LYS A 29 -7.23 9.85 16.12
C LYS A 29 -6.11 8.97 15.55
N SER A 30 -6.42 8.04 14.65
CA SER A 30 -5.41 7.21 13.97
C SER A 30 -4.42 8.02 13.14
N PHE A 31 -4.92 9.05 12.43
CA PHE A 31 -4.11 9.95 11.63
C PHE A 31 -3.17 10.77 12.52
N ILE A 32 -3.71 11.39 13.58
CA ILE A 32 -2.96 12.19 14.56
C ILE A 32 -1.79 11.39 15.13
N LEU A 33 -2.04 10.16 15.56
CA LEU A 33 -1.01 9.26 16.07
C LEU A 33 0.02 8.92 15.00
N SER A 34 -0.42 8.43 13.83
CA SER A 34 0.48 8.00 12.75
C SER A 34 1.41 9.13 12.27
N SER A 35 0.91 10.36 12.21
CA SER A 35 1.67 11.56 11.87
C SER A 35 2.46 12.14 13.04
N SER A 36 2.37 11.54 14.23
CA SER A 36 3.08 11.98 15.45
C SER A 36 2.78 13.43 15.85
N ILE A 37 1.54 13.87 15.62
CA ILE A 37 1.08 15.22 15.95
C ILE A 37 0.87 15.31 17.47
N LYS A 38 1.63 16.19 18.12
CA LYS A 38 1.56 16.40 19.58
C LYS A 38 0.88 17.71 19.98
N TYR A 39 0.94 18.70 19.10
CA TYR A 39 0.60 20.08 19.40
C TYR A 39 -0.13 20.72 18.23
N ILE A 40 -0.98 21.69 18.54
CA ILE A 40 -1.73 22.50 17.57
C ILE A 40 -1.45 23.96 17.87
N ILE A 41 -1.28 24.74 16.81
CA ILE A 41 -1.22 26.19 16.91
C ILE A 41 -2.65 26.71 16.77
N ASN A 42 -3.20 27.23 17.86
CA ASN A 42 -4.48 27.93 17.88
C ASN A 42 -4.29 29.34 17.31
N GLU A 43 -5.24 29.75 16.47
CA GLU A 43 -5.25 31.07 15.81
C GLU A 43 -3.90 31.40 15.14
N PRO A 44 -3.40 30.55 14.22
CA PRO A 44 -2.09 30.73 13.63
C PRO A 44 -2.06 32.00 12.77
N ARG A 45 -1.10 32.87 13.06
CA ARG A 45 -0.72 34.03 12.24
C ARG A 45 0.50 33.67 11.40
N ILE A 46 0.35 33.73 10.09
CA ILE A 46 1.44 33.49 9.15
C ILE A 46 2.22 34.78 8.98
N ASN A 47 3.47 34.79 9.44
CA ASN A 47 4.33 35.97 9.45
C ASN A 47 5.15 36.09 8.15
N LEU A 48 5.58 34.95 7.60
CA LEU A 48 6.42 34.90 6.41
C LEU A 48 6.15 33.64 5.62
N ILE A 49 6.10 33.76 4.30
CA ILE A 49 6.08 32.63 3.36
C ILE A 49 7.22 32.84 2.36
N SER A 50 8.21 31.96 2.40
CA SER A 50 9.29 31.89 1.42
C SER A 50 9.11 30.64 0.58
N TRP A 51 8.97 30.83 -0.73
CA TRP A 51 8.69 29.76 -1.68
C TRP A 51 10.00 29.13 -2.17
N PRO A 52 10.06 27.80 -2.32
CA PRO A 52 11.24 27.17 -2.87
C PRO A 52 11.38 27.55 -4.34
N LYS A 53 12.60 27.91 -4.78
CA LYS A 53 12.88 28.16 -6.21
C LYS A 53 12.68 26.91 -7.07
N PHE A 54 12.81 25.73 -6.48
CA PHE A 54 12.68 24.45 -7.15
C PHE A 54 12.00 23.43 -6.23
N SER A 55 10.92 22.81 -6.71
CA SER A 55 10.24 21.70 -6.05
C SER A 55 9.92 20.61 -7.07
N ILE A 56 10.52 19.43 -6.90
CA ILE A 56 10.21 18.25 -7.72
C ILE A 56 8.74 17.87 -7.55
N PHE A 57 8.23 17.98 -6.33
CA PHE A 57 6.85 17.66 -6.00
C PHE A 57 5.87 18.52 -6.79
N GLU A 58 6.09 19.84 -6.86
CA GLU A 58 5.23 20.73 -7.66
C GLU A 58 5.36 20.48 -9.16
N LYS A 59 6.56 20.13 -9.64
CA LYS A 59 6.73 19.70 -11.03
C LYS A 59 5.91 18.45 -11.35
N ILE A 60 5.90 17.46 -10.46
CA ILE A 60 5.06 16.26 -10.58
C ILE A 60 3.58 16.66 -10.55
N ARG A 61 3.19 17.55 -9.63
CA ARG A 61 1.81 17.97 -9.42
C ARG A 61 1.21 18.70 -10.62
N GLY A 62 2.00 19.56 -11.26
CA GLY A 62 1.64 20.34 -12.45
C GLY A 62 1.92 19.62 -13.78
N TYR A 63 2.51 18.43 -13.75
CA TYR A 63 2.82 17.67 -14.96
C TYR A 63 1.53 17.25 -15.66
N GLY A 64 1.43 17.56 -16.97
CA GLY A 64 0.28 17.21 -17.77
C GLY A 64 -1.01 18.00 -17.47
N TYR A 65 -0.89 19.24 -16.97
CA TYR A 65 -2.05 20.06 -16.59
C TYR A 65 -3.14 20.23 -17.66
N ARG A 66 -2.80 20.08 -18.94
CA ARG A 66 -3.74 20.18 -20.07
C ARG A 66 -4.60 18.93 -20.28
N TYR A 67 -4.31 17.85 -19.57
CA TYR A 67 -4.90 16.53 -19.77
C TYR A 67 -5.66 16.12 -18.50
N PRO A 68 -7.01 16.19 -18.48
CA PRO A 68 -7.78 16.07 -17.25
C PRO A 68 -7.71 14.68 -16.61
N TYR A 69 -7.82 13.61 -17.41
CA TYR A 69 -7.72 12.24 -16.90
C TYR A 69 -6.30 11.90 -16.47
N PHE A 70 -5.30 12.40 -17.21
CA PHE A 70 -3.90 12.28 -16.79
C PHE A 70 -3.67 12.89 -15.39
N LEU A 71 -4.15 14.12 -15.17
CA LEU A 71 -4.06 14.82 -13.90
C LEU A 71 -4.73 14.05 -12.75
N GLN A 72 -5.84 13.37 -13.01
CA GLN A 72 -6.58 12.63 -11.99
C GLN A 72 -5.89 11.32 -11.59
N TYR A 73 -5.28 10.61 -12.55
CA TYR A 73 -4.81 9.24 -12.35
C TYR A 73 -3.29 9.11 -12.20
N TRP A 74 -2.48 9.80 -13.01
CA TRP A 74 -1.04 9.50 -13.12
C TRP A 74 -0.30 9.68 -11.79
N LYS A 75 -0.44 10.84 -11.15
CA LYS A 75 0.22 11.14 -9.87
C LYS A 75 -0.37 10.33 -8.71
N THR A 76 -1.65 10.00 -8.80
CA THR A 76 -2.35 9.17 -7.81
C THR A 76 -1.81 7.74 -7.84
N LEU A 77 -1.67 7.16 -9.04
CA LEU A 77 -1.17 5.78 -9.24
C LEU A 77 0.34 5.67 -8.94
N LEU A 78 1.15 6.63 -9.39
CA LEU A 78 2.61 6.54 -9.25
C LEU A 78 3.14 7.05 -7.92
N PHE A 79 2.55 8.09 -7.34
CA PHE A 79 3.09 8.74 -6.15
C PHE A 79 2.12 8.71 -4.96
N GLY A 80 0.88 8.25 -5.14
CA GLY A 80 -0.14 8.30 -4.09
C GLY A 80 -0.58 9.73 -3.75
N ILE A 81 -0.45 10.67 -4.71
CA ILE A 81 -0.84 12.07 -4.54
C ILE A 81 -2.27 12.23 -5.06
N ASP A 82 -3.25 12.30 -4.16
CA ASP A 82 -4.67 12.38 -4.51
C ASP A 82 -5.24 13.80 -4.34
N ASP A 83 -4.95 14.68 -5.30
CA ASP A 83 -5.42 16.08 -5.25
C ASP A 83 -6.90 16.23 -5.64
N TYR A 84 -7.37 15.41 -6.58
CA TYR A 84 -8.70 15.56 -7.19
C TYR A 84 -9.76 14.66 -6.57
N LYS A 85 -9.38 13.65 -5.77
CA LYS A 85 -10.26 12.68 -5.10
C LYS A 85 -11.17 11.86 -6.02
N VAL A 86 -11.21 12.11 -7.32
CA VAL A 86 -12.08 11.40 -8.28
C VAL A 86 -11.74 9.91 -8.31
N ALA A 87 -10.47 9.59 -8.53
CA ALA A 87 -10.01 8.21 -8.58
C ALA A 87 -10.21 7.50 -7.24
N SER A 88 -9.91 8.16 -6.11
CA SER A 88 -10.10 7.56 -4.79
C SER A 88 -11.56 7.33 -4.44
N VAL A 89 -12.47 8.23 -4.84
CA VAL A 89 -13.91 8.05 -4.66
C VAL A 89 -14.42 6.87 -5.48
N LYS A 90 -14.10 6.79 -6.79
CA LYS A 90 -14.55 5.70 -7.66
C LYS A 90 -14.09 4.33 -7.15
N VAL A 91 -12.83 4.24 -6.72
CA VAL A 91 -12.25 3.00 -6.17
C VAL A 91 -12.83 2.66 -4.79
N SER A 92 -13.14 3.67 -3.97
CA SER A 92 -13.82 3.47 -2.67
C SER A 92 -15.24 2.96 -2.85
N LEU A 93 -15.98 3.43 -3.85
CA LEU A 93 -17.32 2.94 -4.21
C LEU A 93 -17.30 1.47 -4.65
N LEU A 94 -16.25 1.04 -5.35
CA LEU A 94 -16.06 -0.36 -5.72
C LEU A 94 -15.44 -1.22 -4.60
N ASN A 95 -15.22 -0.65 -3.41
CA ASN A 95 -14.63 -1.31 -2.25
C ASN A 95 -13.23 -1.90 -2.49
N VAL A 96 -12.47 -1.27 -3.38
CA VAL A 96 -11.09 -1.64 -3.69
C VAL A 96 -10.06 -0.52 -3.39
N PRO A 97 -10.21 0.32 -2.34
CA PRO A 97 -9.30 1.46 -2.10
C PRO A 97 -7.84 1.04 -1.92
N HIS A 98 -7.61 -0.20 -1.49
CA HIS A 98 -6.30 -0.81 -1.35
C HIS A 98 -5.53 -0.99 -2.67
N LEU A 99 -6.21 -0.98 -3.83
CA LEU A 99 -5.56 -1.08 -5.15
C LEU A 99 -4.93 0.24 -5.60
N LEU A 100 -5.47 1.38 -5.13
CA LEU A 100 -4.99 2.71 -5.50
C LEU A 100 -3.88 3.19 -4.55
N VAL A 101 -3.90 2.75 -3.29
CA VAL A 101 -2.73 2.87 -2.41
C VAL A 101 -1.63 2.01 -3.00
N ILE A 102 -0.45 2.59 -3.26
CA ILE A 102 0.72 1.87 -3.78
C ILE A 102 0.98 0.66 -2.88
N SER A 103 0.53 -0.50 -3.37
CA SER A 103 0.67 -1.77 -2.70
C SER A 103 2.13 -2.23 -2.86
N GLY A 104 2.58 -3.15 -2.01
CA GLY A 104 3.92 -3.70 -2.19
C GLY A 104 4.10 -4.47 -3.51
N ILE A 105 3.00 -4.93 -4.10
CA ILE A 105 3.00 -5.68 -5.37
C ILE A 105 3.47 -4.78 -6.52
N HIS A 106 3.02 -3.53 -6.58
CA HIS A 106 3.53 -2.52 -7.52
C HIS A 106 5.07 -2.43 -7.50
N PHE A 107 5.67 -2.50 -6.31
CA PHE A 107 7.12 -2.47 -6.15
C PHE A 107 7.81 -3.77 -6.56
N ASP A 108 7.22 -4.90 -6.19
CA ASP A 108 7.76 -6.23 -6.53
C ASP A 108 7.75 -6.43 -8.06
N ILE A 109 6.66 -6.02 -8.73
CA ILE A 109 6.52 -6.04 -10.19
C ILE A 109 7.49 -5.06 -10.84
N LEU A 110 7.61 -3.84 -10.32
CA LEU A 110 8.57 -2.85 -10.84
C LEU A 110 10.00 -3.38 -10.77
N PHE A 111 10.39 -4.03 -9.67
CA PHE A 111 11.69 -4.65 -9.55
C PHE A 111 11.89 -5.77 -10.56
N LEU A 112 10.90 -6.64 -10.77
CA LEU A 112 10.98 -7.72 -11.76
C LEU A 112 11.19 -7.17 -13.18
N ILE A 113 10.45 -6.13 -13.57
CA ILE A 113 10.54 -5.52 -14.89
C ILE A 113 11.88 -4.82 -15.08
N ILE A 114 12.32 -4.02 -14.11
CA ILE A 114 13.64 -3.37 -14.18
C ILE A 114 14.74 -4.44 -14.20
N GLY A 115 14.64 -5.47 -13.35
CA GLY A 115 15.57 -6.59 -13.33
C GLY A 115 15.65 -7.32 -14.68
N PHE A 116 14.51 -7.47 -15.37
CA PHE A 116 14.43 -8.04 -16.71
C PHE A 116 15.08 -7.13 -17.78
N LEU A 117 14.77 -5.83 -17.78
CA LEU A 117 15.35 -4.84 -18.70
C LEU A 117 16.88 -4.76 -18.57
N PHE A 118 17.38 -4.81 -17.33
CA PHE A 118 18.81 -4.76 -17.02
C PHE A 118 19.47 -6.15 -16.93
N LYS A 119 18.78 -7.23 -17.33
CA LYS A 119 19.31 -8.61 -17.32
C LYS A 119 20.65 -8.77 -18.05
N PRO A 120 20.89 -8.15 -19.22
CA PRO A 120 22.20 -8.24 -19.88
C PRO A 120 23.35 -7.66 -19.04
N LEU A 121 23.07 -6.63 -18.25
CA LEU A 121 24.05 -5.93 -17.41
C LEU A 121 24.28 -6.67 -16.10
N THR A 122 23.21 -7.14 -15.44
CA THR A 122 23.33 -7.92 -14.19
C THR A 122 23.97 -9.29 -14.40
N LYS A 123 23.82 -9.90 -15.59
CA LYS A 123 24.56 -11.11 -15.97
C LYS A 123 26.06 -10.88 -16.10
N LYS A 124 26.49 -9.72 -16.61
CA LYS A 124 27.91 -9.37 -16.74
C LYS A 124 28.53 -8.98 -15.40
N ASN A 125 27.78 -8.29 -14.54
CA ASN A 125 28.23 -7.90 -13.21
C ASN A 125 27.06 -7.91 -12.21
N TYR A 126 27.07 -8.87 -11.27
CA TYR A 126 26.02 -9.00 -10.27
C TYR A 126 25.87 -7.75 -9.39
N LYS A 127 26.94 -6.95 -9.22
CA LYS A 127 26.90 -5.70 -8.43
C LYS A 127 25.96 -4.66 -9.03
N PHE A 128 25.62 -4.78 -10.32
CA PHE A 128 24.65 -3.90 -10.97
C PHE A 128 23.26 -3.97 -10.31
N ILE A 129 22.95 -5.07 -9.60
CA ILE A 129 21.70 -5.18 -8.83
C ILE A 129 21.59 -4.09 -7.75
N TYR A 130 22.71 -3.63 -7.17
CA TYR A 130 22.70 -2.57 -6.17
C TYR A 130 22.37 -1.20 -6.77
N ILE A 131 22.68 -0.97 -8.05
CA ILE A 131 22.29 0.24 -8.78
C ILE A 131 20.76 0.26 -8.97
N ILE A 132 20.17 -0.89 -9.32
CA ILE A 132 18.71 -1.05 -9.40
C ILE A 132 18.05 -0.74 -8.06
N HIS A 133 18.61 -1.26 -6.95
CA HIS A 133 18.10 -0.95 -5.61
C HIS A 133 18.24 0.54 -5.27
N SER A 134 19.34 1.19 -5.65
CA SER A 134 19.52 2.63 -5.42
C SER A 134 18.47 3.46 -6.17
N PHE A 135 18.14 3.09 -7.41
CA PHE A 135 17.11 3.77 -8.19
C PHE A 135 15.72 3.59 -7.57
N LEU A 136 15.38 2.36 -7.18
CA LEU A 136 14.12 2.07 -6.51
C LEU A 136 14.00 2.78 -5.17
N PHE A 137 15.08 2.84 -4.40
CA PHE A 137 15.10 3.57 -3.14
C PHE A 137 14.85 5.07 -3.35
N ALA A 138 15.48 5.68 -4.36
CA ALA A 138 15.20 7.07 -4.72
C ALA A 138 13.72 7.28 -5.07
N TYR A 139 13.09 6.34 -5.78
CA TYR A 139 11.66 6.40 -6.07
C TYR A 139 10.78 6.30 -4.82
N ILE A 140 11.14 5.48 -3.81
CA ILE A 140 10.42 5.41 -2.53
C ILE A 140 10.33 6.80 -1.86
N THR A 141 11.39 7.61 -1.95
CA THR A 141 11.42 8.95 -1.35
C THR A 141 10.45 9.95 -2.00
N LEU A 142 9.96 9.66 -3.20
CA LEU A 142 9.01 10.51 -3.93
C LEU A 142 7.54 10.14 -3.63
N ILE A 143 7.32 8.98 -3.01
CA ILE A 143 5.99 8.46 -2.76
C ILE A 143 5.43 9.04 -1.46
N ASN A 144 4.17 9.47 -1.50
CA ASN A 144 3.48 10.03 -0.35
C ASN A 144 3.30 9.01 0.79
N ASN A 145 3.09 7.73 0.45
CA ASN A 145 2.93 6.65 1.42
C ASN A 145 3.95 5.53 1.21
N TYR A 146 5.10 5.65 1.88
CA TYR A 146 6.25 4.80 1.65
C TYR A 146 6.20 3.43 2.33
N MET A 147 5.26 3.16 3.25
CA MET A 147 5.30 1.95 4.10
C MET A 147 5.32 0.64 3.29
N SER A 148 4.42 0.53 2.32
CA SER A 148 4.31 -0.67 1.48
C SER A 148 5.50 -0.84 0.57
N ALA A 149 5.97 0.25 -0.02
CA ALA A 149 7.12 0.29 -0.91
C ALA A 149 8.41 -0.07 -0.18
N LEU A 150 8.62 0.49 1.01
CA LEU A 150 9.76 0.21 1.88
C LEU A 150 9.80 -1.26 2.30
N ARG A 151 8.65 -1.83 2.71
CA ARG A 151 8.56 -3.25 3.05
C ARG A 151 8.98 -4.14 1.90
N SER A 152 8.38 -3.97 0.72
CA SER A 152 8.71 -4.76 -0.48
C SER A 152 10.17 -4.56 -0.90
N PHE A 153 10.70 -3.33 -0.84
CA PHE A 153 12.11 -3.05 -1.09
C PHE A 153 13.05 -3.83 -0.16
N ILE A 154 12.80 -3.81 1.14
CA ILE A 154 13.63 -4.52 2.13
C ILE A 154 13.53 -6.03 1.94
N MET A 155 12.32 -6.57 1.80
CA MET A 155 12.11 -8.00 1.56
C MET A 155 12.84 -8.46 0.30
N ASN A 156 12.77 -7.66 -0.77
CA ASN A 156 13.45 -7.96 -2.01
C ASN A 156 14.98 -7.87 -1.86
N PHE A 157 15.49 -6.81 -1.21
CA PHE A 157 16.91 -6.64 -0.92
C PHE A 157 17.47 -7.82 -0.12
N VAL A 158 16.75 -8.28 0.90
CA VAL A 158 17.09 -9.48 1.68
C VAL A 158 17.07 -10.73 0.80
N SER A 159 16.05 -10.89 -0.06
CA SER A 159 15.95 -12.04 -0.95
C SER A 159 17.10 -12.13 -1.97
N THR A 160 17.65 -10.99 -2.41
CA THR A 160 18.82 -10.97 -3.31
C THR A 160 20.07 -11.52 -2.64
N LYS A 161 20.20 -11.36 -1.33
CA LYS A 161 21.28 -11.95 -0.52
C LYS A 161 20.87 -13.36 -0.10
N LYS A 162 20.87 -14.32 -1.04
CA LYS A 162 20.46 -15.72 -0.81
C LYS A 162 21.05 -16.33 0.47
N GLN A 163 22.27 -15.96 0.83
CA GLN A 163 22.96 -16.44 2.02
C GLN A 163 23.94 -15.37 2.54
N ILE A 164 24.00 -15.17 3.85
CA ILE A 164 25.10 -14.48 4.53
C ILE A 164 25.76 -15.51 5.44
N LYS A 165 27.06 -15.78 5.21
CA LYS A 165 27.81 -16.85 5.87
C LYS A 165 27.09 -18.21 5.70
N ASN A 166 26.54 -18.77 6.78
CA ASN A 166 25.85 -20.07 6.79
C ASN A 166 24.32 -19.95 6.89
N TYR A 167 23.79 -18.72 6.95
CA TYR A 167 22.35 -18.51 7.12
C TYR A 167 21.67 -18.22 5.78
N LYS A 168 20.69 -19.05 5.42
CA LYS A 168 19.83 -18.85 4.25
C LYS A 168 18.58 -18.08 4.67
N PHE A 169 18.40 -16.89 4.09
CA PHE A 169 17.24 -16.06 4.39
C PHE A 169 15.94 -16.70 3.89
N LYS A 170 14.95 -16.71 4.77
CA LYS A 170 13.55 -17.06 4.48
C LYS A 170 12.75 -15.78 4.23
N LEU A 171 11.58 -15.93 3.61
CA LEU A 171 10.65 -14.82 3.37
C LEU A 171 10.25 -14.10 4.68
N LEU A 172 10.08 -14.87 5.77
CA LEU A 172 9.74 -14.33 7.07
C LEU A 172 10.86 -13.45 7.66
N ASP A 173 12.12 -13.77 7.36
CA ASP A 173 13.26 -12.97 7.85
C ASP A 173 13.27 -11.59 7.19
N GLY A 174 13.03 -11.53 5.88
CA GLY A 174 12.88 -10.26 5.17
C GLY A 174 11.72 -9.43 5.71
N TRP A 175 10.59 -10.08 6.01
CA TRP A 175 9.43 -9.44 6.62
C TRP A 175 9.76 -8.87 8.02
N ASN A 176 10.40 -9.66 8.88
CA ASN A 176 10.82 -9.22 10.23
C ASN A 176 11.80 -8.05 10.17
N ILE A 177 12.81 -8.11 9.30
CA ILE A 177 13.79 -7.02 9.12
C ILE A 177 13.08 -5.76 8.65
N SER A 178 12.14 -5.87 7.71
CA SER A 178 11.37 -4.73 7.21
C SER A 178 10.52 -4.07 8.30
N LEU A 179 9.91 -4.90 9.16
CA LEU A 179 9.12 -4.44 10.30
C LEU A 179 10.02 -3.64 11.25
N ILE A 180 11.14 -4.22 11.68
CA ILE A 180 12.10 -3.55 12.60
C ILE A 180 12.55 -2.20 12.03
N ILE A 181 12.95 -2.14 10.76
CA ILE A 181 13.38 -0.89 10.11
C ILE A 181 12.24 0.14 10.10
N THR A 182 11.02 -0.29 9.80
CA THR A 182 9.86 0.62 9.76
C THR A 182 9.55 1.21 11.14
N PHE A 183 9.68 0.41 12.20
CA PHE A 183 9.53 0.87 13.59
C PHE A 183 10.66 1.81 14.02
N LEU A 184 11.89 1.58 13.56
CA LEU A 184 13.03 2.47 13.84
C LEU A 184 12.87 3.85 13.17
N ILE A 185 12.23 3.92 12.00
CA ILE A 185 11.95 5.19 11.33
C ILE A 185 10.92 6.00 12.11
N ASN A 186 9.78 5.38 12.43
CA ASN A 186 8.77 5.98 13.30
C ASN A 186 7.88 4.88 13.88
N PRO A 187 7.85 4.69 15.21
CA PRO A 187 7.03 3.65 15.83
C PRO A 187 5.53 3.90 15.59
N ASN A 188 5.10 5.16 15.48
CA ASN A 188 3.69 5.48 15.27
C ASN A 188 3.17 5.06 13.89
N ASN A 189 4.05 4.66 12.97
CA ASN A 189 3.67 4.10 11.68
C ASN A 189 2.73 2.89 11.82
N MET A 190 2.79 2.16 12.94
CA MET A 190 1.92 1.02 13.23
C MET A 190 0.42 1.36 13.22
N PHE A 191 0.06 2.62 13.47
CA PHE A 191 -1.32 3.11 13.45
C PHE A 191 -1.80 3.52 12.06
N SER A 192 -0.91 3.53 11.05
CA SER A 192 -1.30 3.88 9.69
C SER A 192 -2.02 2.73 8.98
N LEU A 193 -3.05 3.05 8.20
CA LEU A 193 -3.77 2.07 7.38
C LEU A 193 -2.83 1.30 6.44
N SER A 194 -1.83 1.97 5.89
CA SER A 194 -0.88 1.35 4.96
C SER A 194 0.07 0.39 5.63
N PHE A 195 0.48 0.65 6.87
CA PHE A 195 1.17 -0.36 7.67
C PHE A 195 0.28 -1.59 7.86
N ILE A 196 -0.99 -1.36 8.23
CA ILE A 196 -1.92 -2.45 8.52
C ILE A 196 -2.13 -3.34 7.29
N PHE A 197 -2.53 -2.76 6.16
CA PHE A 197 -2.72 -3.51 4.91
C PHE A 197 -1.43 -4.18 4.43
N SER A 198 -0.27 -3.52 4.57
CA SER A 198 0.96 -4.07 4.02
C SER A 198 1.55 -5.17 4.88
N TYR A 199 1.60 -5.02 6.20
CA TYR A 199 2.25 -5.98 7.09
C TYR A 199 1.33 -7.13 7.49
N TYR A 200 0.08 -6.87 7.89
CA TYR A 200 -0.82 -7.93 8.33
C TYR A 200 -1.25 -8.83 7.17
N CYS A 201 -1.60 -8.26 6.01
CA CYS A 201 -2.00 -9.07 4.86
C CYS A 201 -0.82 -9.90 4.31
N THR A 202 0.40 -9.35 4.28
CA THR A 202 1.56 -10.14 3.82
C THR A 202 1.91 -11.24 4.80
N LEU A 203 1.86 -10.98 6.11
CA LEU A 203 2.03 -12.03 7.11
C LEU A 203 0.98 -13.13 6.95
N LEU A 204 -0.30 -12.76 6.80
CA LEU A 204 -1.38 -13.71 6.56
C LEU A 204 -1.12 -14.55 5.31
N ILE A 205 -0.73 -13.94 4.19
CA ILE A 205 -0.40 -14.65 2.94
C ILE A 205 0.76 -15.63 3.16
N ILE A 206 1.83 -15.21 3.84
CA ILE A 206 2.98 -16.08 4.14
C ILE A 206 2.55 -17.28 4.97
N LEU A 207 1.75 -17.07 6.03
CA LEU A 207 1.27 -18.14 6.89
C LEU A 207 0.32 -19.08 6.13
N LEU A 208 -0.70 -18.55 5.45
CA LEU A 208 -1.64 -19.35 4.67
C LEU A 208 -0.94 -20.16 3.57
N ASN A 209 0.06 -19.58 2.89
CA ASN A 209 0.83 -20.29 1.87
C ASN A 209 1.66 -21.43 2.47
N ASN A 210 2.15 -21.31 3.70
CA ASN A 210 2.89 -22.39 4.36
C ASN A 210 1.96 -23.50 4.88
N PHE A 211 0.78 -23.15 5.38
CA PHE A 211 -0.11 -24.11 6.04
C PHE A 211 -1.11 -24.81 5.11
N LEU A 212 -1.58 -24.15 4.05
CA LEU A 212 -2.49 -24.74 3.07
C LEU A 212 -1.72 -25.64 2.10
N HIS A 213 -1.90 -26.95 2.24
CA HIS A 213 -1.44 -27.93 1.25
C HIS A 213 -2.62 -28.35 0.37
N LEU A 214 -2.76 -27.66 -0.76
CA LEU A 214 -3.68 -28.03 -1.82
C LEU A 214 -2.85 -28.49 -3.03
N ASN A 215 -3.22 -29.62 -3.62
CA ASN A 215 -2.47 -30.24 -4.72
C ASN A 215 -2.40 -29.31 -5.94
N ASN A 216 -3.48 -28.59 -6.23
CA ASN A 216 -3.53 -27.67 -7.35
C ASN A 216 -3.12 -26.24 -6.91
N LYS A 217 -2.02 -25.74 -7.48
CA LYS A 217 -1.49 -24.39 -7.22
C LYS A 217 -2.53 -23.29 -7.49
N ILE A 218 -3.36 -23.43 -8.52
CA ILE A 218 -4.40 -22.44 -8.86
C ILE A 218 -5.45 -22.41 -7.76
N THR A 219 -5.95 -23.58 -7.35
CA THR A 219 -6.94 -23.67 -6.25
C THR A 219 -6.38 -23.09 -4.95
N LYS A 220 -5.11 -23.34 -4.66
CA LYS A 220 -4.42 -22.78 -3.50
C LYS A 220 -4.43 -21.25 -3.53
N THR A 221 -4.05 -20.66 -4.66
CA THR A 221 -4.05 -19.20 -4.82
C THR A 221 -5.44 -18.60 -4.66
N ILE A 222 -6.47 -19.21 -5.28
CA ILE A 222 -7.86 -18.75 -5.15
C ILE A 222 -8.33 -18.79 -3.70
N VAL A 223 -8.06 -19.88 -2.98
CA VAL A 223 -8.43 -20.02 -1.56
C VAL A 223 -7.72 -18.98 -0.70
N ILE A 224 -6.41 -18.77 -0.90
CA ILE A 224 -5.66 -17.73 -0.18
C ILE A 224 -6.27 -16.35 -0.45
N PHE A 225 -6.63 -16.05 -1.70
CA PHE A 225 -7.23 -14.77 -2.07
C PHE A 225 -8.59 -14.56 -1.40
N ILE A 226 -9.45 -15.59 -1.34
CA ILE A 226 -10.73 -15.56 -0.59
C ILE A 226 -10.49 -15.28 0.89
N LEU A 227 -9.55 -16.00 1.52
CA LEU A 227 -9.27 -15.83 2.95
C LEU A 227 -8.71 -14.43 3.25
N VAL A 228 -7.83 -13.90 2.40
CA VAL A 228 -7.31 -12.53 2.52
C VAL A 228 -8.44 -11.51 2.34
N TYR A 229 -9.38 -11.74 1.43
CA TYR A 229 -10.55 -10.88 1.28
C TYR A 229 -11.40 -10.87 2.55
N ILE A 230 -11.75 -12.05 3.08
CA ILE A 230 -12.53 -12.18 4.32
C ILE A 230 -11.81 -11.48 5.48
N PHE A 231 -10.51 -11.70 5.61
CA PHE A 231 -9.67 -11.04 6.61
C PHE A 231 -9.78 -9.50 6.54
N ASN A 232 -9.88 -8.93 5.34
CA ASN A 232 -9.92 -7.48 5.16
C ASN A 232 -11.31 -6.85 5.31
N ILE A 233 -12.41 -7.62 5.41
CA ILE A 233 -13.78 -7.08 5.44
C ILE A 233 -13.98 -6.00 6.52
N PRO A 234 -13.60 -6.20 7.80
CA PRO A 234 -13.83 -5.19 8.83
C PRO A 234 -13.04 -3.90 8.56
N LEU A 235 -11.86 -4.03 7.96
CA LEU A 235 -11.00 -2.89 7.62
C LEU A 235 -11.55 -2.12 6.42
N THR A 236 -12.00 -2.81 5.37
CA THR A 236 -12.59 -2.16 4.20
C THR A 236 -13.92 -1.48 4.55
N LEU A 237 -14.77 -2.08 5.37
CA LEU A 237 -16.00 -1.47 5.86
C LEU A 237 -15.76 -0.26 6.78
N LYS A 238 -14.65 -0.23 7.51
CA LYS A 238 -14.28 0.92 8.34
C LYS A 238 -13.85 2.12 7.49
N ILE A 239 -13.12 1.86 6.40
CA ILE A 239 -12.56 2.90 5.52
C ILE A 239 -13.61 3.37 4.50
N SER A 240 -14.27 2.42 3.85
CA SER A 240 -15.33 2.67 2.88
C SER A 240 -16.67 2.75 3.60
N LYS A 241 -17.37 3.88 3.48
CA LYS A 241 -18.80 4.01 3.86
C LYS A 241 -19.75 3.23 2.95
N TYR A 242 -19.19 2.47 2.03
CA TYR A 242 -19.88 1.71 1.01
C TYR A 242 -19.48 0.25 1.13
N TYR A 243 -20.39 -0.62 0.75
CA TYR A 243 -20.16 -2.03 0.60
C TYR A 243 -20.64 -2.49 -0.76
N ASN A 244 -19.74 -3.16 -1.45
CA ASN A 244 -20.10 -3.90 -2.65
C ASN A 244 -19.87 -5.39 -2.40
N PRO A 245 -20.91 -6.24 -2.40
CA PRO A 245 -20.77 -7.68 -2.24
C PRO A 245 -19.85 -8.32 -3.28
N LEU A 246 -19.75 -7.71 -4.47
CA LEU A 246 -18.88 -8.16 -5.57
C LEU A 246 -17.47 -7.57 -5.51
N SER A 247 -17.12 -6.85 -4.43
CA SER A 247 -15.78 -6.27 -4.29
C SER A 247 -14.66 -7.33 -4.31
N PHE A 248 -14.94 -8.57 -3.91
CA PHE A 248 -14.03 -9.69 -4.13
C PHE A 248 -13.71 -9.90 -5.62
N VAL A 249 -14.76 -9.96 -6.45
CA VAL A 249 -14.65 -10.15 -7.91
C VAL A 249 -13.92 -8.97 -8.54
N PHE A 250 -14.26 -7.74 -8.11
CA PHE A 250 -13.55 -6.54 -8.55
C PHE A 250 -12.09 -6.54 -8.12
N GLY A 251 -11.76 -7.03 -6.92
CA GLY A 251 -10.37 -7.20 -6.49
C GLY A 251 -9.57 -8.09 -7.45
N ILE A 252 -10.15 -9.21 -7.90
CA ILE A 252 -9.49 -10.12 -8.86
C ILE A 252 -9.30 -9.46 -10.23
N ILE A 253 -10.33 -8.79 -10.75
CA ILE A 253 -10.31 -8.24 -12.11
C ILE A 253 -9.50 -6.94 -12.17
N LEU A 254 -9.69 -6.06 -11.18
CA LEU A 254 -9.06 -4.74 -11.16
C LEU A 254 -7.61 -4.81 -10.72
N SER A 255 -7.21 -5.71 -9.81
CA SER A 255 -5.81 -5.82 -9.39
C SER A 255 -4.80 -5.90 -10.56
N PRO A 256 -4.90 -6.85 -11.51
CA PRO A 256 -3.99 -6.90 -12.65
C PRO A 256 -4.11 -5.69 -13.57
N LEU A 257 -5.31 -5.09 -13.67
CA LEU A 257 -5.53 -3.88 -14.48
C LEU A 257 -4.81 -2.66 -13.87
N PHE A 258 -4.88 -2.49 -12.55
CA PHE A 258 -4.15 -1.44 -11.82
C PHE A 258 -2.64 -1.62 -11.97
N GLU A 259 -2.13 -2.84 -11.85
CA GLU A 259 -0.71 -3.12 -12.02
C GLU A 259 -0.25 -2.85 -13.47
N ALA A 260 -1.04 -3.24 -14.47
CA ALA A 260 -0.76 -2.92 -15.87
C ALA A 260 -0.75 -1.40 -16.11
N LEU A 261 -1.75 -0.68 -15.59
CA LEU A 261 -1.83 0.77 -15.67
C LEU A 261 -0.63 1.43 -14.99
N TYR A 262 -0.22 0.96 -13.81
CA TYR A 262 0.95 1.45 -13.10
C TYR A 262 2.23 1.30 -13.94
N ILE A 263 2.48 0.13 -14.52
CA ILE A 263 3.63 -0.11 -15.42
C ILE A 263 3.57 0.83 -16.62
N ILE A 264 2.43 0.88 -17.31
CA ILE A 264 2.24 1.74 -18.48
C ILE A 264 2.43 3.21 -18.10
N SER A 265 2.05 3.62 -16.90
CA SER A 265 2.21 4.98 -16.38
C SER A 265 3.69 5.33 -16.16
N ILE A 266 4.49 4.37 -15.65
CA ILE A 266 5.94 4.55 -15.45
C ILE A 266 6.67 4.63 -16.78
N PHE A 267 6.41 3.70 -17.71
CA PHE A 267 7.12 3.64 -18.98
C PHE A 267 6.52 4.57 -20.04
N GLY A 268 5.28 5.02 -19.90
CA GLY A 268 4.59 5.88 -20.87
C GLY A 268 4.59 7.35 -20.49
N PHE A 269 5.26 7.75 -19.39
CA PHE A 269 5.13 9.08 -18.79
C PHE A 269 5.43 10.25 -19.74
N TRP A 270 6.24 10.03 -20.78
CA TRP A 270 6.57 11.04 -21.78
C TRP A 270 5.42 11.33 -22.77
N ASN A 271 4.51 10.37 -23.01
CA ASN A 271 3.41 10.54 -23.96
C ASN A 271 2.09 10.83 -23.22
N LEU A 272 1.91 12.11 -22.89
CA LEU A 272 0.77 12.63 -22.13
C LEU A 272 -0.59 12.32 -22.77
N SER A 273 -0.70 12.49 -24.09
CA SER A 273 -1.96 12.26 -24.83
C SER A 273 -2.37 10.78 -24.81
N PHE A 274 -1.39 9.89 -25.01
CA PHE A 274 -1.60 8.44 -24.94
C PHE A 274 -2.08 8.01 -23.55
N LEU A 275 -1.38 8.44 -22.49
CA LEU A 275 -1.78 8.11 -21.12
C LEU A 275 -3.13 8.70 -20.75
N ASN A 276 -3.42 9.95 -21.14
CA ASN A 276 -4.74 10.55 -20.92
C ASN A 276 -5.86 9.73 -21.55
N SER A 277 -5.63 9.21 -22.76
CA SER A 277 -6.60 8.35 -23.45
C SER A 277 -6.81 7.04 -22.70
N ILE A 278 -5.74 6.38 -22.26
CA ILE A 278 -5.84 5.15 -21.45
C ILE A 278 -6.60 5.41 -20.15
N TYR A 279 -6.31 6.50 -19.45
CA TYR A 279 -7.01 6.83 -18.21
C TYR A 279 -8.48 7.18 -18.44
N MET A 280 -8.82 7.81 -19.56
CA MET A 280 -10.23 8.04 -19.93
C MET A 280 -10.97 6.72 -20.13
N TRP A 281 -10.37 5.76 -20.85
CA TRP A 281 -10.95 4.42 -21.00
C TRP A 281 -11.12 3.71 -19.65
N PHE A 282 -10.11 3.82 -18.78
CA PHE A 282 -10.17 3.25 -17.44
C PHE A 282 -11.23 3.91 -16.56
N ASP A 283 -11.33 5.24 -16.58
CA ASP A 283 -12.31 6.02 -15.81
C ASP A 283 -13.75 5.66 -16.20
N ASN A 284 -14.01 5.56 -17.50
CA ASN A 284 -15.29 5.09 -18.06
C ASN A 284 -15.59 3.65 -17.66
N PHE A 285 -14.58 2.77 -17.65
CA PHE A 285 -14.74 1.38 -17.22
C PHE A 285 -15.10 1.28 -15.73
N LEU A 286 -14.45 2.06 -14.86
CA LEU A 286 -14.82 2.11 -13.44
C LEU A 286 -16.25 2.63 -13.26
N GLU A 287 -16.65 3.64 -14.02
CA GLU A 287 -18.01 4.20 -13.98
C GLU A 287 -19.06 3.18 -14.43
N LEU A 288 -18.77 2.41 -15.48
CA LEU A 288 -19.60 1.29 -15.91
C LEU A 288 -19.75 0.23 -14.81
N LEU A 289 -18.68 -0.13 -14.10
CA LEU A 289 -18.79 -1.06 -12.98
C LEU A 289 -19.64 -0.50 -11.83
N ILE A 290 -19.46 0.78 -11.48
CA ILE A 290 -20.21 1.44 -10.40
C ILE A 290 -21.71 1.49 -10.75
N THR A 291 -22.05 1.80 -11.99
CA THR A 291 -23.45 1.89 -12.45
C THR A 291 -24.14 0.53 -12.52
N LEU A 292 -23.45 -0.50 -13.00
CA LEU A 292 -23.98 -1.86 -13.08
C LEU A 292 -24.21 -2.51 -11.71
N PHE A 293 -23.28 -2.31 -10.77
CA PHE A 293 -23.26 -3.06 -9.51
C PHE A 293 -23.59 -2.23 -8.27
N ARG A 294 -24.10 -1.01 -8.47
CA ARG A 294 -24.65 -0.04 -7.49
C ARG A 294 -24.20 -0.28 -6.04
N PRO A 295 -23.18 0.45 -5.54
CA PRO A 295 -22.67 0.23 -4.20
C PRO A 295 -23.72 0.50 -3.12
N LEU A 296 -23.80 -0.38 -2.13
CA LEU A 296 -24.70 -0.20 -0.99
C LEU A 296 -24.02 0.71 0.02
N LYS A 297 -24.70 1.78 0.44
CA LYS A 297 -24.19 2.63 1.52
C LYS A 297 -24.40 1.91 2.85
N ILE A 298 -23.32 1.65 3.57
CA ILE A 298 -23.35 1.04 4.90
C ILE A 298 -22.87 2.08 5.91
N ASN A 299 -23.79 2.55 6.76
CA ASN A 299 -23.48 3.43 7.87
C ASN A 299 -23.20 2.59 9.14
N LEU A 300 -22.17 1.74 9.09
CA LEU A 300 -21.70 1.02 10.28
C LEU A 300 -20.45 1.70 10.83
N PHE A 301 -20.50 2.10 12.09
CA PHE A 301 -19.31 2.56 12.80
C PHE A 301 -18.54 1.35 13.33
N ILE A 302 -17.39 1.06 12.74
CA ILE A 302 -16.52 -0.03 13.17
C ILE A 302 -15.37 0.53 14.03
N PRO A 303 -15.37 0.31 15.36
CA PRO A 303 -14.31 0.78 16.22
C PRO A 303 -13.01 0.00 15.99
N TRP A 304 -11.87 0.61 16.31
CA TRP A 304 -10.54 -0.01 16.09
C TRP A 304 -10.33 -1.29 16.89
N TRP A 305 -10.85 -1.37 18.11
CA TRP A 305 -10.74 -2.57 18.95
C TRP A 305 -11.39 -3.79 18.28
N PHE A 306 -12.50 -3.61 17.54
CA PHE A 306 -13.16 -4.69 16.83
C PHE A 306 -12.26 -5.26 15.72
N VAL A 307 -11.62 -4.39 14.94
CA VAL A 307 -10.67 -4.78 13.88
C VAL A 307 -9.48 -5.54 14.48
N GLN A 308 -8.95 -5.06 15.61
CA GLN A 308 -7.81 -5.69 16.29
C GLN A 308 -8.17 -7.08 16.84
N ILE A 309 -9.31 -7.23 17.51
CA ILE A 309 -9.79 -8.53 18.00
C ILE A 309 -10.01 -9.49 16.84
N TYR A 310 -10.62 -9.01 15.75
CA TYR A 310 -10.85 -9.83 14.57
C TYR A 310 -9.53 -10.35 13.97
N PHE A 311 -8.51 -9.50 13.82
CA PHE A 311 -7.20 -9.93 13.36
C PHE A 311 -6.53 -10.91 14.33
N PHE A 312 -6.63 -10.63 15.63
CA PHE A 312 -6.08 -11.51 16.66
C PHE A 312 -6.70 -12.92 16.58
N ILE A 313 -8.03 -13.02 16.44
CA ILE A 313 -8.74 -14.29 16.26
C ILE A 313 -8.20 -15.04 15.03
N TRP A 314 -7.96 -14.36 13.92
CA TRP A 314 -7.39 -14.99 12.72
C TRP A 314 -6.01 -15.60 12.97
N PHE A 315 -5.08 -14.86 13.59
CA PHE A 315 -3.74 -15.38 13.86
C PHE A 315 -3.75 -16.49 14.90
N VAL A 316 -4.57 -16.39 15.95
CA VAL A 316 -4.76 -17.47 16.93
C VAL A 316 -5.34 -18.71 16.27
N SER A 317 -6.32 -18.56 15.38
CA SER A 317 -6.92 -19.69 14.66
C SER A 317 -5.90 -20.42 13.79
N ILE A 318 -5.06 -19.68 13.06
CA ILE A 318 -3.97 -20.25 12.26
C ILE A 318 -2.93 -20.94 13.15
N TRP A 319 -2.59 -20.35 14.29
CA TRP A 319 -1.65 -20.92 15.25
C TRP A 319 -2.18 -22.23 15.87
N CYS A 320 -3.44 -22.24 16.33
CA CYS A 320 -4.12 -23.44 16.82
C CYS A 320 -4.15 -24.55 15.75
N TYR A 321 -4.48 -24.20 14.50
CA TYR A 321 -4.44 -25.13 13.38
C TYR A 321 -3.04 -25.73 13.17
N SER A 322 -1.99 -24.90 13.25
CA SER A 322 -0.60 -25.35 13.14
C SER A 322 -0.23 -26.37 14.23
N ILE A 323 -0.66 -26.15 15.48
CA ILE A 323 -0.38 -27.06 16.59
C ILE A 323 -1.11 -28.39 16.40
N LEU A 324 -2.41 -28.32 16.07
CA LEU A 324 -3.23 -29.52 15.85
C LEU A 324 -2.65 -30.40 14.75
N LYS A 325 -2.22 -29.78 13.64
CA LYS A 325 -1.61 -30.50 12.52
C LYS A 325 -0.28 -31.16 12.90
N ASN A 326 0.63 -30.45 13.56
CA ASN A 326 1.90 -31.01 14.02
C ASN A 326 1.68 -32.21 14.98
N ASN A 327 0.66 -32.13 15.83
CA ASN A 327 0.30 -33.23 16.72
C ASN A 327 -0.26 -34.46 15.97
N ILE A 328 -1.00 -34.25 14.87
CA ILE A 328 -1.50 -35.34 14.02
C ILE A 328 -0.36 -36.00 13.24
N GLU A 329 0.56 -35.22 12.66
CA GLU A 329 1.72 -35.75 11.93
C GLU A 329 2.65 -36.54 12.87
N ASN A 330 2.90 -36.03 14.08
CA ASN A 330 3.68 -36.74 15.10
C ASN A 330 3.00 -38.01 15.64
N LYS A 331 1.66 -38.07 15.63
CA LYS A 331 0.92 -39.30 15.96
C LYS A 331 1.02 -40.33 14.84
N LYS A 332 0.94 -39.93 13.57
CA LYS A 332 1.11 -40.85 12.43
C LYS A 332 2.50 -41.47 12.42
N THR A 333 3.57 -40.68 12.61
CA THR A 333 4.95 -41.21 12.64
C THR A 333 5.19 -42.20 13.79
N ARG A 334 4.53 -42.02 14.95
CA ARG A 334 4.59 -42.99 16.06
C ARG A 334 3.86 -44.31 15.78
N ILE A 335 2.78 -44.30 14.99
CA ILE A 335 2.02 -45.51 14.65
C ILE A 335 2.76 -46.38 13.62
N TYR A 336 3.64 -45.80 12.78
CA TYR A 336 4.46 -46.55 11.82
C TYR A 336 5.80 -47.05 12.39
N LEU A 337 6.11 -46.77 13.65
CA LEU A 337 7.33 -47.19 14.35
C LEU A 337 7.07 -48.25 15.44
N VAL A 338 5.85 -48.79 15.50
CA VAL A 338 5.43 -49.95 16.30
C VAL A 338 4.96 -51.02 15.33
#